data_AF-A0A497L522-F1
#
_entry.id   AF-A0A497L522-F1
#
_cell.length_a   1.000
_cell.length_b   1.000
_cell.length_c   1.000
_cell.angle_alpha   90.00
_cell.angle_beta   90.00
_cell.angle_gamma   90.00
#
_symmetry.space_group_name_H-M   'P 1'
#
loop_
_entity.id
_entity.type
_entity.pdbx_description
1 polymer ?
#
loop_
_entity_poly.entity_id
_entity_poly.type
_entity_poly.pdbx_seq_one_letter_code
_entity_poly.pdbx_strand_id
1 'polypeptide(L)' 'MALISRLLRHEREPSMYGDEESGIPPDHLYGFEDARWAFGEANYVMEVVEELLREAEGRRARS' A
#
# COMPACT_ATOMS: atom_id res chain seq x y z
N MET A 1 -0.11 -3.03 -10.05
CA MET A 1 0.02 -3.84 -8.81
C MET A 1 1.42 -3.78 -8.21
N ALA A 2 2.46 -4.37 -8.83
CA ALA A 2 3.80 -4.40 -8.25
C ALA A 2 4.40 -3.00 -7.95
N LEU A 3 4.13 -2.00 -8.81
CA LEU A 3 4.52 -0.61 -8.55
C LEU A 3 3.86 -0.04 -7.29
N ILE A 4 2.53 -0.21 -7.17
CA ILE A 4 1.75 0.29 -6.03
C ILE A 4 2.24 -0.34 -4.73
N SER A 5 2.43 -1.66 -4.69
CA SER A 5 2.98 -2.35 -3.52
C SER A 5 4.38 -1.85 -3.14
N ARG A 6 5.21 -1.51 -4.13
CA ARG A 6 6.55 -0.94 -3.89
C ARG A 6 6.47 0.47 -3.31
N LEU A 7 5.57 1.30 -3.83
CA LEU A 7 5.35 2.67 -3.33
C LEU A 7 4.80 2.64 -1.90
N LEU A 8 3.71 1.89 -1.64
CA LEU A 8 3.15 1.76 -0.29
C LEU A 8 4.16 1.23 0.73
N ARG A 9 5.06 0.32 0.32
CA ARG A 9 6.17 -0.13 1.18
C ARG A 9 7.16 0.99 1.47
N HIS A 10 7.49 1.80 0.47
CA HIS A 10 8.46 2.89 0.59
C HIS A 10 7.95 3.97 1.55
N GLU A 11 6.68 4.36 1.42
CA GLU A 11 6.07 5.41 2.26
C GLU A 11 5.92 5.02 3.73
N ARG A 12 6.03 3.73 4.06
CA ARG A 12 5.68 3.21 5.40
C ARG A 12 6.56 3.78 6.52
N GLU A 13 7.85 3.93 6.25
CA GLU A 13 8.82 4.39 7.23
C GLU A 13 8.77 5.91 7.40
N PRO A 14 8.83 6.73 6.33
CA PRO A 14 8.74 8.17 6.49
C PRO A 14 7.36 8.62 6.98
N SER A 15 6.27 7.89 6.71
CA SER A 15 4.94 8.22 7.27
C SER A 15 4.84 7.98 8.78
N MET A 16 5.72 7.15 9.36
CA MET A 16 5.74 6.86 10.80
C MET A 16 6.77 7.70 11.55
N TYR A 17 7.95 7.90 10.95
CA TYR A 17 9.09 8.50 11.64
C TYR A 17 9.55 9.83 11.04
N GLY A 18 8.99 10.23 9.90
CA GLY A 18 9.45 11.40 9.18
C GLY A 18 10.76 11.17 8.44
N ASP A 19 11.43 12.25 8.07
CA ASP A 19 12.81 12.22 7.56
C ASP A 19 13.75 12.39 8.75
N GLU A 20 14.28 11.27 9.25
CA GLU A 20 15.21 11.26 10.38
C GLU A 20 16.54 11.95 10.06
N GLU A 21 16.98 11.96 8.80
CA GLU A 21 18.25 12.59 8.40
C GLU A 21 18.17 14.10 8.52
N SER A 22 17.05 14.68 8.08
CA SER A 22 16.80 16.13 8.13
C SER A 22 16.03 16.59 9.39
N GLY A 23 15.57 15.66 10.23
CA GLY A 23 14.76 15.93 11.42
C GLY A 23 13.36 16.45 11.13
N ILE A 24 12.77 16.12 9.97
CA ILE A 24 11.44 16.58 9.56
C ILE A 24 10.39 15.58 10.05
N PRO A 25 9.40 15.97 10.86
CA PRO A 25 8.40 15.04 11.36
C PRO A 25 7.39 14.66 10.26
N PRO A 26 6.72 13.50 10.39
CA PRO A 26 5.83 12.97 9.35
C PRO A 26 4.66 13.89 9.00
N ASP A 27 4.11 14.65 9.95
CA ASP A 27 3.01 15.60 9.73
C ASP A 27 3.41 16.83 8.89
N HIS A 28 4.72 17.04 8.67
CA HIS A 28 5.23 18.04 7.74
C HIS A 28 5.48 17.48 6.33
N LEU A 29 5.58 16.15 6.20
CA LEU A 29 5.81 15.46 4.91
C LEU A 29 4.51 15.03 4.25
N TYR A 30 3.50 14.70 5.05
CA TYR A 30 2.25 14.10 4.59
C TYR A 30 1.04 14.92 4.99
N GLY A 31 0.09 15.03 4.06
CA GLY A 31 -1.20 15.62 4.28
C GLY A 31 -2.35 14.64 4.10
N PHE A 32 -3.56 15.19 4.14
CA PHE A 32 -4.79 14.41 3.96
C PHE A 32 -4.85 13.70 2.60
N GLU A 33 -4.39 14.34 1.53
CA GLU A 33 -4.44 13.75 0.18
C GLU A 33 -3.49 12.55 0.04
N ASP A 34 -2.33 12.57 0.71
CA ASP A 34 -1.41 11.43 0.74
C ASP A 34 -2.03 10.25 1.47
N ALA A 35 -2.67 10.50 2.62
CA ALA A 35 -3.39 9.47 3.37
C ALA A 35 -4.56 8.89 2.55
N ARG A 36 -5.34 9.76 1.89
CA ARG A 36 -6.44 9.36 1.02
C ARG A 36 -5.95 8.51 -0.14
N TRP A 37 -4.86 8.90 -0.79
CA TRP A 37 -4.26 8.15 -1.88
C TRP A 37 -3.76 6.78 -1.40
N ALA A 38 -2.94 6.75 -0.34
CA ALA A 38 -2.40 5.50 0.19
C ALA A 38 -3.50 4.51 0.60
N PHE A 39 -4.58 5.00 1.21
CA PHE A 39 -5.75 4.19 1.54
C PHE A 39 -6.46 3.63 0.30
N GLY A 40 -6.70 4.45 -0.72
CA GLY A 40 -7.32 4.01 -1.97
C GLY A 40 -6.49 2.93 -2.68
N GLU A 41 -5.19 3.15 -2.80
CA GLU A 41 -4.26 2.20 -3.41
C GLU A 41 -4.15 0.89 -2.64
N ALA A 42 -4.12 0.95 -1.30
CA ALA A 42 -4.10 -0.24 -0.46
C ALA A 42 -5.37 -1.10 -0.63
N ASN A 43 -6.55 -0.45 -0.68
CA ASN A 43 -7.81 -1.16 -0.93
C ASN A 43 -7.83 -1.81 -2.32
N TYR A 44 -7.40 -1.08 -3.35
CA TYR A 44 -7.30 -1.63 -4.70
C TYR A 44 -6.36 -2.86 -4.74
N VAL A 45 -5.23 -2.80 -4.04
CA VAL A 45 -4.32 -3.94 -3.94
C VAL A 45 -4.99 -5.14 -3.27
N MET A 46 -5.71 -4.91 -2.16
CA MET A 46 -6.43 -5.97 -1.46
C MET A 46 -7.47 -6.64 -2.36
N GLU A 47 -8.31 -5.84 -3.01
CA GLU A 47 -9.39 -6.31 -3.90
C GLU A 47 -8.85 -7.25 -4.99
N VAL A 48 -7.82 -6.83 -5.70
CA VAL A 48 -7.24 -7.66 -6.78
C VAL A 48 -6.59 -8.93 -6.22
N VAL A 49 -5.92 -8.87 -5.06
CA VAL A 49 -5.32 -10.07 -4.44
C VAL A 49 -6.40 -11.07 -4.03
N GLU A 50 -7.52 -10.60 -3.48
CA GLU A 50 -8.64 -11.47 -3.15
C GLU A 50 -9.26 -12.14 -4.38
N GLU A 51 -9.41 -11.41 -5.49
CA GLU A 51 -9.87 -11.99 -6.76
C GLU A 51 -8.94 -13.09 -7.27
N LEU A 52 -7.64 -12.81 -7.30
CA LEU A 52 -6.64 -13.78 -7.73
C LEU A 52 -6.62 -15.04 -6.85
N LEU A 53 -6.80 -14.85 -5.54
CA LEU A 53 -6.87 -15.97 -4.60
C LEU A 53 -8.10 -16.84 -4.88
N ARG A 54 -9.28 -16.23 -5.04
CA ARG A 54 -10.52 -16.95 -5.41
C ARG A 54 -10.36 -17.72 -6.71
N GLU A 55 -9.72 -17.13 -7.71
CA GLU A 55 -9.43 -17.82 -8.96
C GLU A 55 -8.50 -19.02 -8.78
N ALA A 56 -7.43 -18.87 -7.99
CA ALA A 56 -6.47 -19.93 -7.71
C ALA A 56 -7.12 -21.10 -6.96
N GLU A 57 -7.97 -20.82 -5.98
CA GLU A 57 -8.76 -21.82 -5.25
C GLU A 57 -9.72 -22.56 -6.19
N GLY A 58 -10.44 -21.83 -7.04
CA GLY A 58 -11.33 -22.42 -8.04
C GLY A 58 -10.60 -23.32 -9.03
N ARG A 59 -9.39 -22.98 -9.46
CA ARG A 59 -8.56 -23.83 -10.33
C ARG A 59 -8.12 -25.10 -9.62
N ARG A 60 -7.70 -24.99 -8.35
CA ARG A 60 -7.26 -26.13 -7.52
C ARG A 60 -8.39 -27.11 -7.24
N ALA A 61 -9.64 -26.64 -7.13
CA ALA A 61 -10.80 -27.52 -6.96
C ALA A 61 -11.16 -28.32 -8.23
N ARG A 62 -10.64 -27.94 -9.41
CA ARG A 62 -10.91 -28.59 -10.70
C ARG A 62 -9.77 -29.49 -11.20
N SER A 63 -8.63 -29.50 -10.52
CA SER A 63 -7.44 -30.32 -10.79
C SER A 63 -7.41 -31.57 -9.92
#